data_AF-A0AAU1U000-F1
#
_entry.id   AF-A0AAU1U000-F1
#
_cell.length_a   1.000
_cell.length_b   1.000
_cell.length_c   1.000
_cell.angle_alpha   90.00
_cell.angle_beta   90.00
_cell.angle_gamma   90.00
#
_symmetry.space_group_name_H-M   'P 1'
#
loop_
_entity.id
_entity.type
_entity.pdbx_description
1 polymer ?
#
loop_
_entity_poly.entity_id
_entity_poly.type
_entity_poly.pdbx_seq_one_letter_code
_entity_poly.pdbx_strand_id
1 'polypeptide(L)'
;MSRKVPLADGETSRTACARALVRAGVDEKTGELLSQSVLAERIGWCADLAAGLVSTLLGAHWNATDVDVLASGEDAGAGSCRRTRGWLRDVSAGPSLRPRA
;
A
#
# COMPACT_ATOMS: atom_id res chain seq x y z
N MET A 1 -3.11 -17.91 -2.07
CA MET A 1 -4.28 -18.35 -1.27
C MET A 1 -5.07 -17.11 -0.84
N SER A 2 -6.39 -17.06 -1.03
CA SER A 2 -7.21 -15.91 -0.60
C SER A 2 -7.71 -16.15 0.82
N ARG A 3 -7.03 -15.56 1.82
CA ARG A 3 -7.61 -15.43 3.16
C ARG A 3 -8.45 -14.15 3.13
N LYS A 4 -9.77 -14.28 3.17
CA LYS A 4 -10.67 -13.11 3.29
C LYS A 4 -10.36 -12.42 4.62
N VAL A 5 -9.91 -11.17 4.55
CA VAL A 5 -9.84 -10.29 5.72
C VAL A 5 -11.27 -10.07 6.20
N PRO A 6 -11.59 -10.29 7.49
CA PRO A 6 -12.90 -9.97 8.03
C PRO A 6 -13.11 -8.45 7.92
N LEU A 7 -14.16 -8.05 7.23
CA LEU A 7 -14.57 -6.67 7.02
C LEU A 7 -15.79 -6.36 7.90
N ALA A 8 -15.85 -5.18 8.48
CA ALA A 8 -17.04 -4.67 9.17
C ALA A 8 -18.14 -4.23 8.19
N ASP A 9 -19.36 -4.04 8.69
CA ASP A 9 -20.47 -3.56 7.87
C ASP A 9 -20.15 -2.20 7.23
N GLY A 10 -20.18 -2.17 5.89
CA GLY A 10 -19.85 -0.98 5.08
C GLY A 10 -18.39 -0.89 4.63
N GLU A 11 -17.50 -1.78 5.07
CA GLU A 11 -16.11 -1.81 4.60
C GLU A 11 -15.98 -2.52 3.25
N THR A 12 -15.25 -1.92 2.31
CA THR A 12 -14.86 -2.56 1.05
C THR A 12 -13.37 -2.87 1.06
N SER A 13 -13.02 -4.16 0.93
CA SER A 13 -11.63 -4.54 0.67
C SER A 13 -11.19 -3.99 -0.68
N ARG A 14 -10.16 -3.14 -0.67
CA ARG A 14 -9.46 -2.67 -1.87
C ARG A 14 -8.03 -3.19 -1.83
N THR A 15 -7.71 -4.12 -2.71
CA THR A 15 -6.32 -4.57 -2.90
C THR A 15 -5.66 -3.71 -3.97
N ALA A 16 -4.64 -2.94 -3.58
CA ALA A 16 -3.77 -2.29 -4.56
C ALA A 16 -2.82 -3.34 -5.12
N CYS A 17 -3.01 -3.73 -6.38
CA CYS A 17 -2.16 -4.71 -7.05
C CYS A 17 -1.15 -3.99 -7.97
N ALA A 18 0.14 -4.28 -7.81
CA ALA A 18 1.16 -3.96 -8.80
C ALA A 18 1.43 -5.20 -9.66
N ARG A 19 1.31 -5.07 -10.99
CA ARG A 19 1.68 -6.13 -11.92
C ARG A 19 3.14 -5.94 -12.31
N ALA A 20 3.96 -6.95 -12.05
CA ALA A 20 5.36 -6.99 -12.48
C ALA A 20 5.59 -8.24 -13.34
N LEU A 21 6.45 -8.12 -14.33
CA LEU A 21 6.87 -9.23 -15.17
C LEU A 21 8.33 -9.55 -14.84
N VAL A 22 8.57 -10.74 -14.31
CA VAL A 22 9.93 -11.23 -14.04
C VAL A 22 10.36 -12.14 -15.18
N ARG A 23 11.49 -11.79 -15.82
CA ARG A 23 11.99 -12.49 -17.01
C ARG A 23 12.93 -13.65 -16.66
N ALA A 24 13.77 -13.48 -15.66
CA ALA A 24 14.77 -14.45 -15.24
C ALA A 24 15.18 -14.21 -13.79
N GLY A 25 15.79 -15.23 -13.19
CA GLY A 25 16.49 -15.15 -11.91
C GLY A 25 17.78 -15.93 -12.01
N VAL A 26 18.75 -15.56 -11.18
CA VAL A 26 20.08 -16.16 -11.14
C VAL A 26 20.35 -16.60 -9.71
N ASP A 27 20.96 -17.77 -9.53
CA ASP A 27 21.51 -18.15 -8.23
C ASP A 27 22.75 -17.29 -7.94
N GLU A 28 22.72 -16.54 -6.84
CA GLU A 28 23.76 -15.57 -6.52
C GLU A 28 25.14 -16.22 -6.30
N LYS A 29 25.17 -17.47 -5.83
CA LYS A 29 26.41 -18.17 -5.51
C LYS A 29 27.06 -18.78 -6.75
N THR A 30 26.26 -19.39 -7.62
CA THR A 30 26.78 -20.10 -8.81
C THR A 30 26.72 -19.27 -10.08
N GLY A 31 25.91 -18.21 -10.13
CA GLY A 31 25.64 -17.44 -11.33
C GLY A 31 24.76 -18.16 -12.34
N GLU A 32 24.21 -19.34 -12.01
CA GLU A 32 23.37 -20.12 -12.92
C GLU A 32 21.93 -19.57 -12.98
N LEU A 33 21.31 -19.70 -14.16
CA LEU A 33 19.92 -19.31 -14.34
C LEU A 33 18.98 -20.25 -13.58
N LEU A 34 18.06 -19.67 -12.82
CA LEU A 34 17.00 -20.40 -12.15
C LEU A 34 15.96 -20.87 -13.16
N SER A 35 15.42 -22.07 -12.95
CA SER A 35 14.23 -22.51 -13.65
C SER A 35 13.05 -21.59 -13.32
N GLN A 36 12.11 -21.46 -14.26
CA GLN A 36 10.93 -20.61 -14.08
C GLN A 36 10.06 -21.03 -12.88
N SER A 37 10.01 -22.33 -12.56
CA SER A 37 9.28 -22.84 -11.40
C SER A 37 9.89 -22.38 -10.07
N VAL A 38 11.22 -22.52 -9.92
CA VAL A 38 11.95 -22.07 -8.72
C VAL A 38 11.86 -20.55 -8.57
N LEU A 39 11.97 -19.82 -9.67
CA LEU A 39 11.81 -18.37 -9.69
C LEU A 39 10.41 -17.95 -9.20
N ALA A 40 9.36 -18.59 -9.70
CA ALA A 40 7.99 -18.31 -9.30
C ALA A 40 7.76 -18.61 -7.80
N GLU A 41 8.30 -19.71 -7.29
CA GLU A 41 8.23 -20.07 -5.87
C GLU A 41 8.90 -19.01 -4.99
N ARG A 42 10.13 -18.59 -5.32
CA ARG A 42 10.87 -17.59 -4.56
C ARG A 42 10.17 -16.22 -4.57
N ILE A 43 9.68 -15.79 -5.73
CA ILE A 43 8.94 -14.52 -5.84
C ILE A 43 7.64 -14.59 -5.03
N GLY A 44 6.92 -15.71 -5.11
CA GLY A 44 5.70 -15.93 -4.33
C GLY A 44 5.97 -15.80 -2.83
N TRP A 45 7.03 -16.46 -2.35
CA TRP A 45 7.43 -16.37 -0.96
C TRP A 45 7.79 -14.93 -0.53
N CYS A 46 8.56 -14.19 -1.35
CA CYS A 46 8.88 -12.79 -1.08
C CYS A 46 7.63 -11.90 -1.03
N ALA A 47 6.68 -12.13 -1.95
CA ALA A 47 5.43 -11.40 -2.00
C ALA A 47 4.58 -11.65 -0.75
N ASP A 48 4.48 -12.91 -0.30
CA ASP A 48 3.76 -13.28 0.91
C ASP A 48 4.42 -12.68 2.17
N LEU A 49 5.75 -12.68 2.24
CA LEU A 49 6.49 -12.04 3.33
C LEU A 49 6.22 -10.53 3.40
N ALA A 50 6.34 -9.84 2.26
CA ALA A 50 6.07 -8.40 2.18
C ALA A 50 4.62 -8.07 2.57
N ALA A 51 3.65 -8.86 2.08
CA ALA A 51 2.25 -8.70 2.45
C ALA A 51 2.01 -8.88 3.96
N GLY A 52 2.67 -9.85 4.59
CA GLY A 52 2.60 -10.07 6.04
C GLY A 52 3.19 -8.92 6.86
N LEU A 53 4.35 -8.40 6.46
CA LEU A 53 5.00 -7.25 7.12
C LEU A 53 4.14 -5.99 6.99
N VAL A 54 3.63 -5.70 5.80
CA VAL A 54 2.78 -4.52 5.56
C VAL A 54 1.46 -4.65 6.32
N SER A 55 0.84 -5.82 6.35
CA SER A 55 -0.41 -6.04 7.10
C SER A 55 -0.20 -5.83 8.60
N THR A 56 0.92 -6.31 9.15
CA THR A 56 1.28 -6.08 10.57
C THR A 56 1.47 -4.59 10.84
N LEU A 57 2.21 -3.87 9.99
CA LEU A 57 2.45 -2.44 10.15
C LEU A 57 1.16 -1.62 10.07
N LEU A 58 0.30 -1.92 9.09
CA LEU A 58 -0.99 -1.27 8.94
C LEU A 58 -1.92 -1.55 10.12
N GLY A 59 -1.94 -2.79 10.63
CA GLY A 59 -2.71 -3.12 11.83
C GLY A 59 -2.23 -2.38 13.08
N ALA A 60 -0.92 -2.16 13.19
CA ALA A 60 -0.30 -1.50 14.34
C ALA A 60 -0.46 0.04 14.34
N HIS A 61 -0.46 0.69 13.17
CA HIS A 61 -0.36 2.16 13.07
C HIS A 61 -1.43 2.83 12.20
N TRP A 62 -2.26 2.04 11.52
CA TRP A 62 -3.31 2.54 10.63
C TRP A 62 -4.68 1.99 11.05
N ASN A 63 -4.89 1.93 12.37
CA ASN A 63 -6.17 1.61 12.98
C ASN A 63 -7.02 2.88 13.18
N ALA A 64 -8.30 2.72 13.52
CA ALA A 64 -9.24 3.84 13.66
C ALA A 64 -8.73 4.90 14.66
N THR A 65 -8.12 4.49 15.77
CA THR A 65 -7.57 5.39 16.78
C THR A 65 -6.44 6.25 16.21
N ASP A 66 -5.48 5.63 15.52
CA ASP A 66 -4.36 6.37 14.91
C ASP A 66 -4.83 7.31 13.81
N VAL A 67 -5.84 6.89 13.03
CA VAL A 67 -6.47 7.74 12.00
C VAL A 67 -7.23 8.90 12.64
N ASP A 68 -7.93 8.69 13.75
CA ASP A 68 -8.64 9.74 14.48
C ASP A 68 -7.66 10.76 15.09
N VAL A 69 -6.50 10.32 15.60
CA VAL A 69 -5.43 11.22 16.08
C VAL A 69 -4.83 12.03 14.93
N LEU A 70 -4.57 11.41 13.77
CA LEU A 70 -4.11 12.15 12.59
C LEU A 70 -5.17 13.14 12.09
N ALA A 71 -6.45 12.78 12.15
CA ALA A 71 -7.57 13.62 11.73
C ALA A 71 -7.84 14.78 12.71
N SER A 72 -7.57 14.61 14.01
CA SER A 72 -7.67 15.68 15.01
C SER A 72 -6.60 16.76 14.82
N GLY A 73 -5.54 16.47 14.06
CA GLY A 73 -4.41 17.37 13.83
C GLY A 73 -3.48 17.47 15.04
N GLU A 74 -3.63 16.58 16.03
CA GLU A 74 -2.71 16.45 17.15
C GLU A 74 -1.54 15.56 16.73
N ASP A 75 -0.39 16.17 16.41
CA ASP A 75 0.84 15.42 16.26
C ASP A 75 1.16 14.71 17.58
N ALA A 76 1.18 13.37 17.58
CA ALA A 76 1.52 12.55 18.75
C ALA A 76 2.98 12.75 19.25
N GLY A 77 3.76 13.58 18.59
CA GLY A 77 5.08 14.03 19.03
C GLY A 77 5.09 15.53 19.31
N ALA A 78 5.28 15.89 20.58
CA ALA A 78 5.56 17.27 20.96
C ALA A 78 6.76 17.81 20.16
N GLY A 79 6.51 18.76 19.25
CA GLY A 79 7.54 19.59 18.64
C GLY A 79 7.58 19.54 17.11
N SER A 80 6.94 20.55 16.51
CA SER A 80 7.08 20.99 15.11
C SER A 80 6.25 20.26 14.04
N CYS A 81 4.93 20.47 14.12
CA CYS A 81 4.05 20.50 12.95
C CYS A 81 4.48 21.64 12.01
N ARG A 82 5.56 21.48 11.25
CA ARG A 82 5.99 22.44 10.23
C ARG A 82 5.12 22.26 8.99
N ARG A 83 3.93 22.89 9.01
CA ARG A 83 2.99 23.10 7.89
C ARG A 83 3.22 22.20 6.67
N THR A 84 2.70 20.98 6.69
CA THR A 84 2.40 20.20 5.48
C THR A 84 1.11 20.73 4.82
N ARG A 85 1.06 22.03 4.49
CA ARG A 85 0.01 22.66 3.67
C ARG A 85 0.24 22.42 2.16
N GLY A 86 0.71 21.23 1.78
CA GLY A 86 1.07 20.91 0.40
C GLY A 86 0.15 19.90 -0.29
N TRP A 87 -0.41 18.93 0.45
CA TRP A 87 -1.03 17.76 -0.16
C TRP A 87 -2.55 17.86 -0.34
N LEU A 88 -3.22 18.86 0.25
CA LEU A 88 -4.67 19.02 0.22
C LEU A 88 -5.11 20.24 -0.60
N ARG A 89 -4.52 20.41 -1.78
CA ARG A 89 -4.97 21.44 -2.73
C ARG A 89 -4.91 20.96 -4.18
N ASP A 90 -5.44 19.76 -4.49
CA ASP A 90 -5.99 19.52 -5.85
C ASP A 90 -6.90 18.28 -5.97
N VAL A 91 -7.98 18.19 -5.17
CA VAL A 91 -9.06 17.19 -5.38
C VAL A 91 -10.45 17.85 -5.33
N SER A 92 -10.58 19.09 -5.81
CA SER A 92 -11.90 19.74 -5.95
C SER A 92 -12.06 20.67 -7.16
N ALA A 93 -11.16 20.62 -8.14
CA ALA A 93 -11.39 21.26 -9.44
C ALA A 93 -11.90 20.23 -10.45
N GLY A 94 -13.17 19.86 -10.36
CA GLY A 94 -13.86 19.17 -11.46
C GLY A 94 -13.97 20.07 -12.69
N PRO A 95 -13.91 19.55 -13.93
CA PRO A 95 -14.06 20.37 -15.12
C PRO A 95 -15.49 20.88 -15.24
N SER A 96 -15.68 22.17 -14.96
CA SER A 96 -16.90 22.92 -15.27
C SER A 96 -17.04 23.06 -16.79
N LEU A 97 -17.71 22.10 -17.43
CA LEU A 97 -18.26 22.28 -18.78
C LEU A 97 -19.49 23.19 -18.68
N ARG A 98 -19.32 24.50 -18.92
CA ARG A 98 -20.43 25.39 -19.25
C ARG A 98 -20.65 25.36 -20.77
N PRO A 99 -21.90 25.31 -21.24
CA PRO A 99 -22.20 25.42 -22.67
C PRO A 99 -21.94 26.86 -23.12
N ARG A 100 -21.16 27.03 -24.20
CA ARG A 100 -21.14 28.27 -24.96
C ARG A 100 -22.45 28.36 -25.74
N ALA A 101 -23.21 29.43 -25.50
CA ALA A 101 -24.18 29.96 -26.43
C ALA A 101 -23.47 30.63 -27.62
#